data_AF-A0A0D1XTA2-F1
#
_entry.id   AF-A0A0D1XTA2-F1
#
_cell.length_a   1.000
_cell.length_b   1.000
_cell.length_c   1.000
_cell.angle_alpha   90.00
_cell.angle_beta   90.00
_cell.angle_gamma   90.00
#
_symmetry.space_group_name_H-M   'P 1'
#
loop_
_entity.id
_entity.type
_entity.pdbx_description
1 polymer ?
#
loop_
_entity_poly.entity_id
_entity_poly.type
_entity_poly.pdbx_seq_one_letter_code
_entity_poly.pdbx_strand_id
1 'polypeptide(L)'
;MSDGDLPTISALPQVNDAPEPDIGTLINVPDASIPYVAQPSFPDMNGFHQVPDPSLANMPLPANGTDPAIFTMPVQSGLSADEFALYDRQLRTWGVKVQENLRQANVLLIGLKALGTEIAKNLVLAGVGTLTVLDGDVVSEEDLGSQFLVNESHVGQNRAIAALPELQKLNPRVELYSDPNAAVTKDPEYFQSFDVTIATDLLIEVLVHINMSCRLSGRKFYAANTYGMYGFIFADLFVHDFIVEQEQSNKPPKIGDMVTSTRSVTGISSNKVNGKTTDTVFYQETYSPLQLVNLSPLPVKVRSTRRSRLRVTPLLSCIRALFDFQTQSGGRYPVHTQQDLGTFTKLVNEKHLELQLPTETLRAEFLRSFLQNLGAEISPVASFLGGFLAQDVINVLGQKEAPLQNVLLFDGEDFTASQYSIHPINDDAMTAMATNGGHGLPADSSIPVA
;
A
#
# COMPACT_ATOMS: atom_id res chain seq x y z
N MET A 1 -62.50 2.24 -23.38
CA MET A 1 -62.74 0.78 -23.51
C MET A 1 -61.38 0.15 -23.58
N SER A 2 -60.78 -0.44 -22.56
CA SER A 2 -61.19 -0.98 -21.25
C SER A 2 -59.92 -0.96 -20.39
N ASP A 3 -59.91 -0.25 -19.26
CA ASP A 3 -60.11 -0.78 -17.89
C ASP A 3 -59.38 -2.10 -17.61
N GLY A 4 -58.43 -2.03 -16.65
CA GLY A 4 -57.58 -3.13 -16.18
C GLY A 4 -56.81 -2.71 -14.93
N ASP A 5 -57.47 -2.91 -13.79
CA ASP A 5 -57.20 -2.51 -12.41
C ASP A 5 -55.77 -2.63 -11.84
N LEU A 6 -55.39 -1.61 -11.07
CA LEU A 6 -54.30 -1.60 -10.08
C LEU A 6 -54.83 -2.15 -8.74
N PRO A 7 -54.10 -3.04 -8.04
CA PRO A 7 -54.54 -3.54 -6.74
C PRO A 7 -54.30 -2.53 -5.60
N THR A 8 -55.36 -2.38 -4.82
CA THR A 8 -55.55 -1.54 -3.63
C THR A 8 -54.60 -1.85 -2.48
N ILE A 9 -54.10 -0.79 -1.85
CA ILE A 9 -53.36 -0.78 -0.58
C ILE A 9 -54.28 -1.24 0.56
N SER A 10 -53.92 -2.33 1.24
CA SER A 10 -54.58 -2.77 2.47
C SER A 10 -53.98 -2.09 3.70
N ALA A 11 -54.85 -1.49 4.50
CA ALA A 11 -54.56 -0.77 5.74
C ALA A 11 -53.87 -1.64 6.81
N LEU A 12 -52.89 -1.03 7.49
CA LEU A 12 -52.32 -1.51 8.74
C LEU A 12 -53.33 -1.32 9.89
N PRO A 13 -53.48 -2.27 10.82
CA PRO A 13 -54.31 -2.08 11.99
C PRO A 13 -53.60 -1.20 13.03
N GLN A 14 -54.34 -0.23 13.57
CA GLN A 14 -53.93 0.57 14.72
C GLN A 14 -54.00 -0.25 16.00
N VAL A 15 -52.95 -0.17 16.82
CA VAL A 15 -52.94 -0.66 18.20
C VAL A 15 -52.72 0.55 19.10
N ASN A 16 -53.76 0.94 19.81
CA ASN A 16 -53.70 1.86 20.95
C ASN A 16 -53.63 1.06 22.26
N ASP A 17 -52.94 1.65 23.22
CA ASP A 17 -53.02 1.47 24.68
C ASP A 17 -52.37 0.23 25.31
N ALA A 18 -51.13 0.41 25.80
CA ALA A 18 -50.63 -0.25 26.99
C ALA A 18 -49.78 0.75 27.82
N PRO A 19 -49.90 0.78 29.16
CA PRO A 19 -49.47 1.90 30.00
C PRO A 19 -47.97 1.87 30.37
N GLU A 20 -47.39 3.06 30.52
CA GLU A 20 -46.05 3.30 31.05
C GLU A 20 -45.90 2.82 32.51
N PRO A 21 -44.76 2.24 32.92
CA PRO A 21 -44.51 1.98 34.33
C PRO A 21 -43.84 3.15 35.04
N ASP A 22 -44.41 3.43 36.22
CA ASP A 22 -44.13 4.46 37.21
C ASP A 22 -42.66 4.52 37.68
N ILE A 23 -42.12 5.73 37.73
CA ILE A 23 -40.83 6.04 38.34
C ILE A 23 -41.08 6.39 39.81
N GLY A 24 -40.61 5.53 40.71
CA GLY A 24 -40.25 5.93 42.07
C GLY A 24 -40.81 5.03 43.17
N THR A 25 -39.94 4.21 43.77
CA THR A 25 -39.73 4.23 45.23
C THR A 25 -38.50 3.42 45.64
N LEU A 26 -37.74 4.04 46.52
CA LEU A 26 -36.52 3.59 47.18
C LEU A 26 -36.76 2.36 48.07
N ILE A 27 -35.90 1.34 47.96
CA ILE A 27 -35.56 0.45 49.09
C ILE A 27 -34.05 0.19 49.09
N ASN A 28 -33.47 0.41 50.25
CA ASN A 28 -32.06 0.40 50.63
C ASN A 28 -31.79 -0.83 51.51
N VAL A 29 -30.97 -1.81 51.11
CA VAL A 29 -30.22 -2.73 52.00
C VAL A 29 -29.14 -3.50 51.19
N PRO A 30 -28.10 -4.11 51.79
CA PRO A 30 -26.72 -3.60 51.78
C PRO A 30 -25.69 -4.59 51.15
N ASP A 31 -24.43 -4.15 51.11
CA ASP A 31 -23.23 -4.91 50.77
C ASP A 31 -23.26 -6.39 51.21
N ALA A 32 -23.11 -7.29 50.24
CA ALA A 32 -22.85 -8.71 50.47
C ALA A 32 -21.56 -9.12 49.73
N SER A 33 -20.49 -9.20 50.51
CA SER A 33 -19.22 -9.85 50.18
C SER A 33 -19.42 -11.29 49.73
N ILE A 34 -18.95 -11.61 48.51
CA ILE A 34 -18.94 -12.97 47.96
C ILE A 34 -17.65 -13.68 48.44
N PRO A 35 -17.73 -14.88 49.04
CA PRO A 35 -16.55 -15.57 49.56
C PRO A 35 -15.74 -16.24 48.44
N TYR A 36 -14.41 -16.13 48.55
CA TYR A 36 -13.40 -16.80 47.73
C TYR A 36 -13.51 -18.33 47.89
N VAL A 37 -13.82 -19.03 46.81
CA VAL A 37 -13.82 -20.50 46.75
C VAL A 37 -12.42 -20.97 46.32
N ALA A 38 -11.74 -21.69 47.21
CA ALA A 38 -10.43 -22.30 46.93
C ALA A 38 -10.56 -23.45 45.92
N GLN A 39 -9.72 -23.45 44.88
CA GLN A 39 -9.59 -24.58 43.95
C GLN A 39 -8.75 -25.73 44.55
N PRO A 40 -9.04 -26.99 44.21
CA PRO A 40 -8.27 -28.14 44.68
C PRO A 40 -6.97 -28.31 43.88
N SER A 41 -5.89 -28.65 44.58
CA SER A 41 -4.57 -28.99 44.01
C SER A 41 -4.49 -30.48 43.64
N PHE A 42 -3.96 -30.77 42.45
CA PHE A 42 -3.52 -32.10 42.03
C PHE A 42 -2.13 -32.03 41.37
N PRO A 43 -1.32 -33.10 41.43
CA PRO A 43 0.14 -33.04 41.38
C PRO A 43 0.72 -33.12 39.96
N ASP A 44 1.97 -32.65 39.86
CA ASP A 44 2.82 -32.58 38.67
C ASP A 44 2.95 -33.90 37.88
N MET A 45 2.71 -33.81 36.57
CA MET A 45 3.18 -34.77 35.57
C MET A 45 3.71 -34.00 34.35
N ASN A 46 5.04 -33.99 34.24
CA ASN A 46 5.83 -33.41 33.15
C ASN A 46 5.44 -33.96 31.78
N GLY A 47 5.27 -33.09 30.77
CA GLY A 47 5.22 -33.57 29.38
C GLY A 47 4.75 -32.65 28.26
N PHE A 48 4.54 -31.34 28.42
CA PHE A 48 4.30 -30.42 27.30
C PHE A 48 4.85 -29.02 27.61
N HIS A 49 5.52 -28.39 26.64
CA HIS A 49 6.01 -27.01 26.74
C HIS A 49 4.83 -26.05 26.95
N GLN A 50 4.96 -25.16 27.93
CA GLN A 50 3.97 -24.15 28.31
C GLN A 50 3.61 -23.25 27.12
N VAL A 51 2.32 -23.12 26.85
CA VAL A 51 1.73 -22.03 26.06
C VAL A 51 1.87 -20.75 26.89
N PRO A 52 2.32 -19.61 26.33
CA PRO A 52 2.36 -18.35 27.08
C PRO A 52 0.95 -17.94 27.53
N ASP A 53 0.84 -17.57 28.80
CA ASP A 53 -0.36 -17.06 29.48
C ASP A 53 -0.98 -15.85 28.73
N PRO A 54 -2.30 -15.80 28.46
CA PRO A 54 -2.94 -14.69 27.74
C PRO A 54 -3.20 -13.44 28.61
N SER A 55 -2.63 -13.31 29.81
CA SER A 55 -2.75 -12.08 30.61
C SER A 55 -1.70 -11.02 30.24
N LEU A 56 -1.80 -10.41 29.05
CA LEU A 56 -1.03 -9.24 28.63
C LEU A 56 -1.91 -7.99 28.43
N ALA A 57 -2.92 -7.82 29.29
CA ALA A 57 -3.82 -6.66 29.23
C ALA A 57 -3.28 -5.39 29.92
N ASN A 58 -1.99 -5.30 30.28
CA ASN A 58 -1.48 -4.16 31.07
C ASN A 58 0.00 -3.79 30.78
N MET A 59 0.43 -3.79 29.51
CA MET A 59 1.66 -3.08 29.14
C MET A 59 1.33 -1.66 28.66
N PRO A 60 1.97 -0.61 29.21
CA PRO A 60 1.80 0.73 28.69
C PRO A 60 2.40 0.78 27.28
N LEU A 61 1.58 1.17 26.29
CA LEU A 61 2.06 1.54 24.97
C LEU A 61 3.10 2.66 25.13
N PRO A 62 4.24 2.62 24.40
CA PRO A 62 5.29 3.61 24.56
C PRO A 62 4.77 4.98 24.10
N ALA A 63 4.66 5.90 25.05
CA ALA A 63 4.54 7.32 24.77
C ALA A 63 5.85 7.81 24.11
N ASN A 64 5.70 8.58 23.03
CA ASN A 64 6.71 9.42 22.37
C ASN A 64 8.16 9.27 22.86
N GLY A 65 8.99 8.58 22.06
CA GLY A 65 10.44 8.80 22.04
C GLY A 65 11.30 7.94 22.98
N THR A 66 11.97 6.97 22.36
CA THR A 66 13.28 6.35 22.70
C THR A 66 13.44 5.50 23.98
N ASP A 67 13.58 4.18 23.76
CA ASP A 67 14.83 3.46 24.06
C ASP A 67 15.03 2.33 23.01
N PRO A 68 16.05 2.35 22.14
CA PRO A 68 16.27 1.32 21.12
C PRO A 68 16.69 -0.05 21.70
N ALA A 69 16.96 -0.13 23.01
CA ALA A 69 17.61 -1.27 23.63
C ALA A 69 16.68 -2.41 24.11
N ILE A 70 15.36 -2.34 23.87
CA ILE A 70 14.40 -3.36 24.36
C ILE A 70 14.13 -4.49 23.34
N PHE A 71 14.60 -4.38 22.09
CA PHE A 71 14.34 -5.38 21.03
C PHE A 71 15.57 -6.15 20.52
N THR A 72 16.57 -6.41 21.34
CA THR A 72 17.61 -7.40 20.97
C THR A 72 17.20 -8.80 21.42
N MET A 73 16.30 -9.42 20.66
CA MET A 73 16.21 -10.88 20.62
C MET A 73 17.48 -11.41 19.94
N PRO A 74 18.05 -12.55 20.38
CA PRO A 74 19.17 -13.15 19.68
C PRO A 74 18.71 -13.56 18.28
N VAL A 75 19.26 -12.92 17.26
CA VAL A 75 19.04 -13.31 15.86
C VAL A 75 19.56 -14.74 15.70
N GLN A 76 18.65 -15.72 15.65
CA GLN A 76 19.01 -17.09 15.28
C GLN A 76 19.54 -17.04 13.84
N SER A 77 20.83 -17.31 13.65
CA SER A 77 21.46 -17.31 12.34
C SER A 77 20.94 -18.48 11.50
N GLY A 78 20.33 -18.18 10.34
CA GLY A 78 19.78 -19.16 9.40
C GLY A 78 18.33 -19.54 9.67
N LEU A 79 17.68 -20.15 8.67
CA LEU A 79 16.33 -20.71 8.79
C LEU A 79 16.38 -22.06 9.52
N SER A 80 15.41 -22.31 10.39
CA SER A 80 15.19 -23.61 11.03
C SER A 80 14.72 -24.66 10.01
N ALA A 81 14.87 -25.95 10.33
CA ALA A 81 14.41 -27.04 9.45
C ALA A 81 12.90 -26.96 9.16
N ASP A 82 12.10 -26.56 10.15
CA ASP A 82 10.66 -26.36 10.00
C ASP A 82 10.33 -25.18 9.09
N GLU A 83 11.10 -24.08 9.16
CA GLU A 83 10.97 -22.95 8.23
C GLU A 83 11.37 -23.33 6.81
N PHE A 84 12.43 -24.13 6.65
CA PHE A 84 12.80 -24.68 5.34
C PHE A 84 11.67 -25.52 4.73
N ALA A 85 11.01 -26.35 5.54
CA ALA A 85 9.87 -27.16 5.10
C ALA A 85 8.65 -26.31 4.76
N LEU A 86 8.32 -25.32 5.60
CA LEU A 86 7.18 -24.41 5.41
C LEU A 86 7.35 -23.56 4.15
N TYR A 87 8.54 -22.97 3.96
CA TYR A 87 8.81 -22.03 2.88
C TYR A 87 9.44 -22.70 1.63
N ASP A 88 9.55 -24.03 1.55
CA ASP A 88 10.27 -24.74 0.47
C ASP A 88 9.93 -24.20 -0.94
N ARG A 89 8.64 -24.00 -1.23
CA ARG A 89 8.19 -23.46 -2.54
C ARG A 89 8.62 -22.00 -2.77
N GLN A 90 8.56 -21.18 -1.73
CA GLN A 90 8.96 -19.76 -1.79
C GLN A 90 10.48 -19.64 -1.92
N LEU A 91 11.23 -20.46 -1.19
CA LEU A 91 12.69 -20.56 -1.26
C LEU A 91 13.18 -20.97 -2.66
N ARG A 92 12.46 -21.84 -3.36
CA ARG A 92 12.75 -22.19 -4.76
C ARG A 92 12.52 -21.03 -5.74
N THR A 93 11.69 -20.07 -5.34
CA THR A 93 11.33 -18.91 -6.17
C THR A 93 12.35 -17.80 -6.01
N TRP A 94 12.57 -17.31 -4.78
CA TRP A 94 13.45 -16.15 -4.54
C TRP A 94 14.77 -16.47 -3.84
N GLY A 95 14.92 -17.67 -3.27
CA GLY A 95 16.14 -18.11 -2.59
C GLY A 95 16.16 -17.84 -1.09
N VAL A 96 17.07 -18.52 -0.39
CA VAL A 96 17.22 -18.45 1.08
C VAL A 96 17.56 -17.04 1.56
N LYS A 97 18.43 -16.34 0.83
CA LYS A 97 18.88 -15.00 1.24
C LYS A 97 17.73 -13.99 1.29
N VAL A 98 16.81 -14.06 0.33
CA VAL A 98 15.62 -13.20 0.32
C VAL A 98 14.74 -13.51 1.54
N GLN A 99 14.52 -14.79 1.84
CA GLN A 99 13.72 -15.18 3.02
C GLN A 99 14.35 -14.73 4.34
N GLU A 100 15.67 -14.79 4.47
CA GLU A 100 16.36 -14.26 5.66
C GLU A 100 16.16 -12.76 5.82
N ASN A 101 16.20 -11.99 4.73
CA ASN A 101 15.93 -10.56 4.76
C ASN A 101 14.46 -10.27 5.13
N LEU A 102 13.51 -11.04 4.57
CA LEU A 102 12.09 -10.91 4.94
C LEU A 102 11.88 -11.12 6.43
N ARG A 103 12.49 -12.16 7.02
CA ARG A 103 12.37 -12.49 8.45
C ARG A 103 12.94 -11.39 9.37
N GLN A 104 13.78 -10.51 8.86
CA GLN A 104 14.33 -9.37 9.62
C GLN A 104 13.58 -8.06 9.38
N ALA A 105 12.68 -8.03 8.38
CA ALA A 105 11.99 -6.82 7.99
C ALA A 105 10.90 -6.44 8.98
N ASN A 106 10.85 -5.15 9.31
CA ASN A 106 9.77 -4.54 10.06
C ASN A 106 8.88 -3.68 9.13
N VAL A 107 7.62 -4.08 8.94
CA VAL A 107 6.69 -3.44 8.01
C VAL A 107 5.55 -2.76 8.77
N LEU A 108 5.26 -1.52 8.42
CA LEU A 108 4.04 -0.81 8.83
C LEU A 108 3.02 -0.86 7.70
N LEU A 109 1.80 -1.32 8.01
CA LEU A 109 0.65 -1.23 7.12
C LEU A 109 -0.40 -0.31 7.74
N ILE A 110 -0.79 0.73 7.02
CA ILE A 110 -1.79 1.70 7.45
C ILE A 110 -3.08 1.49 6.65
N GLY A 111 -4.18 1.28 7.39
CA GLY A 111 -5.49 0.93 6.86
C GLY A 111 -5.63 -0.58 6.59
N LEU A 112 -6.68 -1.19 7.14
CA LEU A 112 -6.95 -2.63 7.05
C LEU A 112 -8.34 -2.95 6.49
N LYS A 113 -8.81 -2.18 5.50
CA LYS A 113 -9.96 -2.54 4.66
C LYS A 113 -9.60 -3.64 3.65
N ALA A 114 -10.34 -3.81 2.55
CA ALA A 114 -10.09 -4.90 1.58
C ALA A 114 -8.64 -4.96 1.07
N LEU A 115 -8.14 -3.83 0.57
CA LEU A 115 -6.79 -3.75 -0.01
C LEU A 115 -5.72 -4.03 1.04
N GLY A 116 -5.80 -3.38 2.21
CA GLY A 116 -4.88 -3.60 3.32
C GLY A 116 -4.89 -5.05 3.79
N THR A 117 -6.05 -5.68 3.84
CA THR A 117 -6.21 -7.08 4.24
C THR A 117 -5.53 -8.05 3.27
N GLU A 118 -5.64 -7.80 1.97
CA GLU A 118 -4.92 -8.58 0.94
C GLU A 118 -3.40 -8.42 1.04
N ILE A 119 -2.93 -7.18 1.26
CA ILE A 119 -1.50 -6.90 1.49
C ILE A 119 -1.00 -7.63 2.74
N ALA A 120 -1.70 -7.48 3.86
CA ALA A 120 -1.35 -8.11 5.14
C ALA A 120 -1.27 -9.63 5.00
N LYS A 121 -2.29 -10.27 4.42
CA LYS A 121 -2.32 -11.71 4.16
C LYS A 121 -1.09 -12.15 3.37
N ASN A 122 -0.76 -11.46 2.27
CA ASN A 122 0.38 -11.83 1.44
C ASN A 122 1.72 -11.66 2.16
N LEU A 123 1.93 -10.57 2.90
CA LEU A 123 3.16 -10.34 3.67
C LEU A 123 3.34 -11.35 4.81
N VAL A 124 2.27 -11.66 5.52
CA VAL A 124 2.29 -12.64 6.63
C VAL A 124 2.56 -14.04 6.11
N LEU A 125 1.94 -14.45 5.00
CA LEU A 125 2.22 -15.74 4.36
C LEU A 125 3.62 -15.83 3.76
N ALA A 126 4.19 -14.70 3.32
CA ALA A 126 5.58 -14.62 2.87
C ALA A 126 6.60 -14.68 4.03
N GLY A 127 6.14 -14.50 5.27
CA GLY A 127 7.00 -14.62 6.46
C GLY A 127 7.90 -13.40 6.68
N VAL A 128 7.35 -12.19 6.58
CA VAL A 128 8.03 -10.98 7.10
C VAL A 128 8.29 -11.12 8.60
N GLY A 129 9.32 -10.46 9.14
CA GLY A 129 9.66 -10.55 10.56
C GLY A 129 8.56 -9.98 11.45
N THR A 130 8.22 -8.71 11.19
CA THR A 130 7.21 -7.98 11.96
C THR A 130 6.28 -7.24 11.02
N LEU A 131 4.97 -7.30 11.31
CA LEU A 131 3.95 -6.47 10.68
C LEU A 131 3.15 -5.72 11.75
N THR A 132 3.28 -4.40 11.76
CA THR A 132 2.42 -3.52 12.56
C THR A 132 1.29 -3.01 11.69
N VAL A 133 0.04 -3.22 12.13
CA VAL A 133 -1.15 -2.70 11.47
C VAL A 133 -1.66 -1.47 12.22
N LEU A 134 -1.65 -0.31 11.57
CA LEU A 134 -2.21 0.93 12.08
C LEU A 134 -3.56 1.19 11.42
N ASP A 135 -4.64 1.17 12.19
CA ASP A 135 -5.97 1.52 11.72
C ASP A 135 -6.77 2.17 12.85
N GLY A 136 -7.15 3.44 12.64
CA GLY A 136 -7.91 4.22 13.61
C GLY A 136 -9.42 3.97 13.57
N ASP A 137 -9.90 3.27 12.55
CA ASP A 137 -11.33 3.07 12.33
C ASP A 137 -11.85 1.81 13.03
N VAL A 138 -13.17 1.75 13.17
CA VAL A 138 -13.89 0.57 13.62
C VAL A 138 -14.37 -0.27 12.44
N VAL A 139 -14.60 -1.55 12.69
CA VAL A 139 -15.29 -2.44 11.73
C VAL A 139 -16.70 -1.92 11.49
N SER A 140 -17.00 -1.64 10.24
CA SER A 140 -18.32 -1.27 9.73
C SER A 140 -18.99 -2.46 9.03
N GLU A 141 -20.29 -2.35 8.72
CA GLU A 141 -20.98 -3.37 7.93
C GLU A 141 -20.41 -3.50 6.50
N GLU A 142 -19.91 -2.41 5.93
CA GLU A 142 -19.29 -2.41 4.59
C GLU A 142 -18.02 -3.28 4.55
N ASP A 143 -17.25 -3.30 5.64
CA ASP A 143 -16.04 -4.11 5.76
C ASP A 143 -16.34 -5.62 5.63
N LEU A 144 -17.51 -6.09 6.05
CA LEU A 144 -17.87 -7.51 6.01
C LEU A 144 -17.95 -8.08 4.59
N GLY A 145 -18.14 -7.22 3.57
CA GLY A 145 -18.25 -7.64 2.18
C GLY A 145 -16.90 -7.93 1.51
N SER A 146 -15.82 -7.32 2.00
CA SER A 146 -14.53 -7.27 1.30
C SER A 146 -13.32 -7.58 2.20
N GLN A 147 -13.49 -7.54 3.52
CA GLN A 147 -12.48 -7.80 4.55
C GLN A 147 -12.74 -9.19 5.16
N PHE A 148 -11.92 -10.19 4.80
CA PHE A 148 -12.15 -11.60 5.16
C PHE A 148 -11.57 -12.04 6.52
N LEU A 149 -10.96 -11.13 7.29
CA LEU A 149 -10.42 -11.36 8.64
C LEU A 149 -11.37 -10.92 9.75
N VAL A 150 -12.46 -10.21 9.43
CA VAL A 150 -13.49 -9.79 10.38
C VAL A 150 -14.83 -10.45 10.06
N ASN A 151 -15.77 -10.40 11.02
CA ASN A 151 -17.10 -10.95 10.89
C ASN A 151 -18.10 -10.06 11.63
N GLU A 152 -19.40 -10.38 11.54
CA GLU A 152 -20.48 -9.57 12.11
C GLU A 152 -20.32 -9.27 13.61
N SER A 153 -19.73 -10.19 14.39
CA SER A 153 -19.50 -9.98 15.83
C SER A 153 -18.41 -8.93 16.14
N HIS A 154 -17.61 -8.56 15.15
CA HIS A 154 -16.56 -7.55 15.28
C HIS A 154 -17.04 -6.13 14.96
N VAL A 155 -18.26 -5.94 14.43
CA VAL A 155 -18.79 -4.61 14.10
C VAL A 155 -18.74 -3.69 15.33
N GLY A 156 -18.19 -2.49 15.15
CA GLY A 156 -17.96 -1.50 16.21
C GLY A 156 -16.66 -1.68 17.02
N GLN A 157 -15.92 -2.77 16.84
CA GLN A 157 -14.58 -2.94 17.40
C GLN A 157 -13.54 -2.29 16.48
N ASN A 158 -12.37 -1.89 17.02
CA ASN A 158 -11.29 -1.37 16.17
C ASN A 158 -10.85 -2.41 15.12
N ARG A 159 -10.72 -1.98 13.86
CA ARG A 159 -10.50 -2.87 12.71
C ARG A 159 -9.19 -3.66 12.82
N ALA A 160 -8.10 -3.00 13.21
CA ALA A 160 -6.81 -3.67 13.36
C ALA A 160 -6.84 -4.70 14.50
N ILE A 161 -7.41 -4.34 15.64
CA ILE A 161 -7.51 -5.23 16.81
C ILE A 161 -8.37 -6.47 16.49
N ALA A 162 -9.52 -6.28 15.82
CA ALA A 162 -10.43 -7.37 15.49
C ALA A 162 -9.84 -8.37 14.50
N ALA A 163 -9.05 -7.91 13.53
CA ALA A 163 -8.50 -8.75 12.47
C ALA A 163 -7.19 -9.47 12.87
N LEU A 164 -6.43 -8.92 13.83
CA LEU A 164 -5.10 -9.42 14.20
C LEU A 164 -5.09 -10.93 14.58
N PRO A 165 -6.06 -11.46 15.35
CA PRO A 165 -6.08 -12.88 15.69
C PRO A 165 -6.24 -13.81 14.48
N GLU A 166 -7.07 -13.45 13.51
CA GLU A 166 -7.23 -14.24 12.27
C GLU A 166 -5.99 -14.13 11.38
N LEU A 167 -5.38 -12.94 11.33
CA LEU A 167 -4.13 -12.73 10.60
C LEU A 167 -2.97 -13.57 11.19
N GLN A 168 -2.87 -13.66 12.52
CA GLN A 168 -1.84 -14.45 13.20
C GLN A 168 -1.92 -15.94 12.87
N LYS A 169 -3.14 -16.48 12.67
CA LYS A 169 -3.35 -17.89 12.30
C LYS A 169 -2.74 -18.24 10.95
N LEU A 170 -2.60 -17.27 10.04
CA LEU A 170 -1.98 -17.51 8.73
C LEU A 170 -0.50 -17.87 8.85
N ASN A 171 0.21 -17.25 9.80
CA ASN A 171 1.60 -17.56 10.08
C ASN A 171 1.98 -17.20 11.53
N PRO A 172 2.04 -18.17 12.46
CA PRO A 172 2.43 -17.93 13.85
C PRO A 172 3.87 -17.45 14.06
N ARG A 173 4.69 -17.38 13.00
CA ARG A 173 6.10 -16.97 13.06
C ARG A 173 6.31 -15.47 12.83
N VAL A 174 5.30 -14.78 12.31
CA VAL A 174 5.35 -13.33 12.10
C VAL A 174 4.89 -12.64 13.37
N GLU A 175 5.65 -11.66 13.84
CA GLU A 175 5.23 -10.82 14.96
C GLU A 175 4.20 -9.80 14.46
N LEU A 176 3.01 -9.80 15.06
CA LEU A 176 1.93 -8.90 14.70
C LEU A 176 1.63 -7.92 15.83
N TYR A 177 1.54 -6.64 15.48
CA TYR A 177 1.15 -5.58 16.40
C TYR A 177 0.02 -4.75 15.80
N SER A 178 -0.86 -4.21 16.64
CA SER A 178 -1.92 -3.28 16.23
C SER A 178 -1.73 -1.91 16.88
N ASP A 179 -1.91 -0.85 16.10
CA ASP A 179 -1.96 0.54 16.57
C ASP A 179 -3.35 1.13 16.24
N PRO A 180 -4.23 1.31 17.24
CA PRO A 180 -5.63 1.69 17.01
C PRO A 180 -5.83 3.20 16.81
N ASN A 181 -4.77 3.97 16.58
CA ASN A 181 -4.84 5.43 16.42
C ASN A 181 -4.81 5.82 14.94
N ALA A 182 -5.32 7.01 14.63
CA ALA A 182 -5.29 7.53 13.27
C ALA A 182 -3.86 7.89 12.81
N ALA A 183 -3.55 7.62 11.54
CA ALA A 183 -2.21 7.86 10.98
C ALA A 183 -1.77 9.33 11.07
N VAL A 184 -2.73 10.26 10.97
CA VAL A 184 -2.50 11.71 11.06
C VAL A 184 -2.00 12.16 12.44
N THR A 185 -2.13 11.33 13.48
CA THR A 185 -1.67 11.67 14.83
C THR A 185 -0.23 11.23 15.09
N LYS A 186 0.45 10.63 14.11
CA LYS A 186 1.80 10.10 14.29
C LYS A 186 2.84 11.15 13.91
N ASP A 187 3.79 11.36 14.81
CA ASP A 187 4.96 12.20 14.56
C ASP A 187 5.92 11.52 13.57
N PRO A 188 6.74 12.29 12.81
CA PRO A 188 7.67 11.73 11.83
C PRO A 188 8.59 10.61 12.36
N GLU A 189 9.01 10.72 13.61
CA GLU A 189 9.88 9.74 14.29
C GLU A 189 9.21 8.36 14.44
N TYR A 190 7.89 8.27 14.39
CA TYR A 190 7.18 6.99 14.42
C TYR A 190 7.59 6.11 13.23
N PHE A 191 7.74 6.71 12.05
CA PHE A 191 8.00 5.99 10.80
C PHE A 191 9.44 5.48 10.69
N GLN A 192 10.36 5.98 11.52
CA GLN A 192 11.79 5.63 11.44
C GLN A 192 12.08 4.16 11.78
N SER A 193 11.19 3.51 12.53
CA SER A 193 11.35 2.14 13.03
C SER A 193 11.02 1.08 12.00
N PHE A 194 10.35 1.46 10.90
CA PHE A 194 9.86 0.53 9.88
C PHE A 194 10.74 0.59 8.64
N ASP A 195 11.15 -0.57 8.13
CA ASP A 195 11.91 -0.67 6.89
C ASP A 195 11.05 -0.28 5.68
N VAL A 196 9.76 -0.60 5.75
CA VAL A 196 8.76 -0.29 4.73
C VAL A 196 7.48 0.19 5.40
N THR A 197 6.95 1.33 4.96
CA THR A 197 5.62 1.83 5.31
C THR A 197 4.71 1.73 4.10
N ILE A 198 3.53 1.13 4.26
CA ILE A 198 2.50 0.98 3.23
C ILE A 198 1.25 1.69 3.71
N ALA A 199 0.83 2.74 3.01
CA ALA A 199 -0.33 3.52 3.35
C ALA A 199 -1.48 3.28 2.38
N THR A 200 -2.65 2.90 2.90
CA THR A 200 -3.86 2.67 2.11
C THR A 200 -5.00 3.57 2.54
N ASP A 201 -5.84 3.96 1.58
CA ASP A 201 -7.08 4.72 1.80
C ASP A 201 -6.93 5.99 2.67
N LEU A 202 -5.88 6.78 2.42
CA LEU A 202 -5.64 8.06 3.09
C LEU A 202 -5.73 9.24 2.12
N LEU A 203 -6.03 10.42 2.67
CA LEU A 203 -5.98 11.69 1.96
C LEU A 203 -4.55 12.01 1.50
N ILE A 204 -4.42 12.71 0.38
CA ILE A 204 -3.14 13.02 -0.24
C ILE A 204 -2.21 13.80 0.69
N GLU A 205 -2.74 14.70 1.53
CA GLU A 205 -1.94 15.48 2.48
C GLU A 205 -1.29 14.57 3.53
N VAL A 206 -2.03 13.57 4.00
CA VAL A 206 -1.53 12.58 4.97
C VAL A 206 -0.51 11.65 4.29
N LEU A 207 -0.79 11.19 3.06
CA LEU A 207 0.16 10.40 2.28
C LEU A 207 1.47 11.14 2.03
N VAL A 208 1.41 12.42 1.68
CA VAL A 208 2.60 13.27 1.48
C VAL A 208 3.36 13.45 2.80
N HIS A 209 2.67 13.67 3.91
CA HIS A 209 3.31 13.79 5.22
C HIS A 209 4.06 12.51 5.62
N ILE A 210 3.41 11.34 5.48
CA ILE A 210 4.03 10.04 5.78
C ILE A 210 5.20 9.77 4.82
N ASN A 211 5.02 9.98 3.52
CA ASN A 211 6.07 9.79 2.54
C ASN A 211 7.32 10.62 2.86
N MET A 212 7.14 11.89 3.19
CA MET A 212 8.26 12.76 3.58
C MET A 212 8.91 12.32 4.90
N SER A 213 8.12 11.87 5.87
CA SER A 213 8.63 11.33 7.14
C SER A 213 9.49 10.09 6.92
N CYS A 214 9.02 9.13 6.11
CA CYS A 214 9.81 7.97 5.69
C CYS A 214 11.11 8.40 5.00
N ARG A 215 11.03 9.36 4.08
CA ARG A 215 12.20 9.85 3.32
C ARG A 215 13.26 10.50 4.23
N LEU A 216 12.85 11.28 5.22
CA LEU A 216 13.75 11.89 6.22
C LEU A 216 14.52 10.85 7.03
N SER A 217 13.92 9.67 7.24
CA SER A 217 14.53 8.54 7.94
C SER A 217 15.17 7.50 7.01
N GLY A 218 15.24 7.74 5.69
CA GLY A 218 15.76 6.78 4.71
C GLY A 218 14.94 5.49 4.60
N ARG A 219 13.64 5.55 4.92
CA ARG A 219 12.72 4.41 4.90
C ARG A 219 11.90 4.38 3.61
N LYS A 220 11.50 3.17 3.21
CA LYS A 220 10.73 2.92 1.97
C LYS A 220 9.25 3.20 2.21
N PHE A 221 8.59 3.75 1.21
CA PHE A 221 7.17 4.11 1.29
C PHE A 221 6.38 3.63 0.09
N TYR A 222 5.17 3.13 0.34
CA TYR A 222 4.16 2.86 -0.66
C TYR A 222 2.85 3.57 -0.30
N ALA A 223 2.13 4.04 -1.31
CA ALA A 223 0.75 4.45 -1.17
C ALA A 223 -0.13 3.67 -2.15
N ALA A 224 -1.31 3.24 -1.74
CA ALA A 224 -2.23 2.56 -2.64
C ALA A 224 -3.69 2.83 -2.26
N ASN A 225 -4.59 2.80 -3.25
CA ASN A 225 -6.02 2.83 -2.97
C ASN A 225 -6.82 2.11 -4.06
N THR A 226 -8.02 1.68 -3.70
CA THR A 226 -9.05 1.17 -4.60
C THR A 226 -10.22 2.14 -4.67
N TYR A 227 -10.74 2.34 -5.87
CA TYR A 227 -11.95 3.09 -6.17
C TYR A 227 -12.84 2.18 -7.02
N GLY A 228 -13.51 1.23 -6.37
CA GLY A 228 -14.31 0.18 -7.00
C GLY A 228 -13.50 -0.61 -8.03
N MET A 229 -13.85 -0.47 -9.31
CA MET A 229 -13.15 -1.13 -10.43
C MET A 229 -11.76 -0.55 -10.72
N TYR A 230 -11.38 0.57 -10.11
CA TYR A 230 -10.11 1.25 -10.36
C TYR A 230 -9.18 1.19 -9.14
N GLY A 231 -7.89 1.46 -9.35
CA GLY A 231 -7.00 1.70 -8.23
C GLY A 231 -5.59 2.10 -8.66
N PHE A 232 -4.75 2.38 -7.68
CA PHE A 232 -3.36 2.72 -7.93
C PHE A 232 -2.42 2.17 -6.87
N ILE A 233 -1.15 2.05 -7.24
CA ILE A 233 -0.02 1.89 -6.33
C ILE A 233 1.01 2.95 -6.68
N PHE A 234 1.61 3.54 -5.67
CA PHE A 234 2.73 4.46 -5.74
C PHE A 234 3.87 3.92 -4.87
N ALA A 235 5.11 4.05 -5.34
CA ALA A 235 6.31 3.69 -4.60
C ALA A 235 7.30 4.88 -4.51
N ASP A 236 7.84 5.12 -3.32
CA ASP A 236 9.02 5.96 -3.09
C ASP A 236 10.01 5.20 -2.21
N LEU A 237 11.04 4.65 -2.83
CA LEU A 237 12.08 3.87 -2.16
C LEU A 237 13.31 4.72 -1.80
N PHE A 238 13.20 6.05 -1.90
CA PHE A 238 14.31 6.99 -1.79
C PHE A 238 15.44 6.71 -2.79
N VAL A 239 16.43 5.92 -2.39
CA VAL A 239 17.48 5.34 -3.24
C VAL A 239 17.49 3.85 -2.96
N HIS A 240 17.32 3.03 -3.99
CA HIS A 240 17.22 1.59 -3.84
C HIS A 240 18.23 0.86 -4.72
N ASP A 241 19.04 0.03 -4.07
CA ASP A 241 19.97 -0.87 -4.74
C ASP A 241 19.32 -2.26 -4.90
N PHE A 242 19.45 -2.84 -6.09
CA PHE A 242 18.96 -4.18 -6.39
C PHE A 242 19.83 -4.89 -7.44
N ILE A 243 19.68 -6.20 -7.52
CA ILE A 243 20.40 -7.03 -8.51
C ILE A 243 19.45 -7.66 -9.53
N VAL A 244 19.95 -7.82 -10.76
CA VAL A 244 19.30 -8.60 -11.81
C VAL A 244 20.29 -9.60 -12.37
N GLU A 245 19.90 -10.87 -12.38
CA GLU A 245 20.63 -11.93 -13.06
C GLU A 245 20.08 -12.05 -14.48
N GLN A 246 20.98 -11.95 -15.46
CA GLN A 246 20.61 -12.05 -16.86
C GLN A 246 21.66 -12.84 -17.65
N GLU A 247 21.23 -13.43 -18.75
CA GLU A 247 22.17 -14.01 -19.71
C GLU A 247 23.02 -12.90 -20.33
N GLN A 248 24.27 -13.24 -20.65
CA GLN A 248 25.20 -12.29 -21.24
C GLN A 248 24.63 -11.70 -22.55
N SER A 249 24.44 -10.38 -22.56
CA SER A 249 23.94 -9.63 -23.71
C SER A 249 25.05 -9.31 -24.70
N ASN A 250 24.71 -9.19 -25.99
CA ASN A 250 25.61 -8.69 -27.03
C ASN A 250 26.12 -7.26 -26.76
N LYS A 251 25.38 -6.50 -25.94
CA LYS A 251 25.80 -5.19 -25.40
C LYS A 251 25.77 -5.26 -23.88
N PRO A 252 26.87 -5.70 -23.24
CA PRO A 252 26.91 -5.77 -21.78
C PRO A 252 26.88 -4.35 -21.20
N PRO A 253 26.16 -4.15 -20.08
CA PRO A 253 26.22 -2.88 -19.36
C PRO A 253 27.64 -2.62 -18.85
N LYS A 254 27.95 -1.37 -18.53
CA LYS A 254 29.18 -0.95 -17.88
C LYS A 254 28.87 -0.22 -16.58
N ILE A 255 29.78 -0.31 -15.63
CA ILE A 255 29.69 0.45 -14.38
C ILE A 255 29.67 1.95 -14.72
N GLY A 256 28.70 2.68 -14.17
CA GLY A 256 28.44 4.08 -14.45
C GLY A 256 27.47 4.33 -15.61
N ASP A 257 27.00 3.31 -16.32
CA ASP A 257 25.99 3.49 -17.36
C ASP A 257 24.67 3.95 -16.73
N MET A 258 24.08 5.01 -17.29
CA MET A 258 22.70 5.43 -17.00
C MET A 258 21.74 4.66 -17.92
N VAL A 259 20.97 3.74 -17.34
CA VAL A 259 19.98 2.93 -18.07
C VAL A 259 18.69 3.72 -18.33
N THR A 260 18.28 4.50 -17.34
CA THR A 260 17.20 5.49 -17.42
C THR A 260 17.69 6.78 -16.76
N SER A 261 16.85 7.82 -16.69
CA SER A 261 17.16 9.03 -15.91
C SER A 261 17.25 8.79 -14.41
N THR A 262 16.74 7.66 -13.94
CA THR A 262 16.64 7.28 -12.52
C THR A 262 17.45 6.04 -12.15
N ARG A 263 17.91 5.26 -13.12
CA ARG A 263 18.64 4.00 -12.94
C ARG A 263 20.06 4.07 -13.46
N SER A 264 21.03 3.74 -12.61
CA SER A 264 22.43 3.59 -12.96
C SER A 264 22.94 2.18 -12.67
N VAL A 265 23.99 1.75 -13.39
CA VAL A 265 24.72 0.51 -13.12
C VAL A 265 25.84 0.80 -12.12
N THR A 266 25.82 0.14 -10.97
CA THR A 266 26.82 0.33 -9.90
C THR A 266 27.86 -0.79 -9.83
N GLY A 267 27.56 -1.95 -10.40
CA GLY A 267 28.45 -3.12 -10.37
C GLY A 267 28.04 -4.20 -11.35
N ILE A 268 28.97 -5.08 -11.70
CA ILE A 268 28.75 -6.24 -12.57
C ILE A 268 29.61 -7.39 -12.06
N SER A 269 29.01 -8.57 -11.94
CA SER A 269 29.71 -9.82 -11.63
C SER A 269 29.27 -10.89 -12.62
N SER A 270 30.21 -11.69 -13.13
CA SER A 270 29.91 -12.75 -14.10
C SER A 270 30.23 -14.11 -13.51
N ASN A 271 29.27 -15.03 -13.58
CA ASN A 271 29.43 -16.41 -13.16
C ASN A 271 29.27 -17.34 -14.37
N LYS A 272 30.18 -18.31 -14.51
CA LYS A 272 30.11 -19.31 -15.58
C LYS A 272 29.76 -20.67 -15.00
N VAL A 273 28.59 -21.18 -15.33
CA VAL A 273 28.10 -22.49 -14.89
C VAL A 273 27.74 -23.31 -16.13
N ASN A 274 28.31 -24.51 -16.25
CA ASN A 274 28.04 -25.45 -17.35
C ASN A 274 28.18 -24.85 -18.76
N GLY A 275 29.16 -23.96 -18.96
CA GLY A 275 29.42 -23.31 -20.24
C GLY A 275 28.56 -22.09 -20.55
N LYS A 276 27.50 -21.83 -19.75
CA LYS A 276 26.66 -20.64 -19.85
C LYS A 276 27.17 -19.56 -18.88
N THR A 277 27.41 -18.35 -19.40
CA THR A 277 27.79 -17.19 -18.59
C THR A 277 26.53 -16.42 -18.21
N THR A 278 26.32 -16.23 -16.91
CA THR A 278 25.24 -15.40 -16.35
C THR A 278 25.87 -14.18 -15.70
N ASP A 279 25.39 -13.00 -16.06
CA ASP A 279 25.82 -11.72 -15.50
C ASP A 279 24.83 -11.29 -14.40
N THR A 280 25.36 -11.04 -13.22
CA THR A 280 24.66 -10.34 -12.12
C THR A 280 25.00 -8.86 -12.22
N VAL A 281 24.01 -8.05 -12.58
CA VAL A 281 24.16 -6.59 -12.69
C VAL A 281 23.55 -5.93 -11.48
N PHE A 282 24.30 -5.02 -10.88
CA PHE A 282 23.90 -4.24 -9.72
C PHE A 282 23.42 -2.88 -10.20
N TYR A 283 22.22 -2.51 -9.79
CA TYR A 283 21.58 -1.25 -10.15
C TYR A 283 21.33 -0.42 -8.90
N GLN A 284 21.38 0.89 -9.09
CA GLN A 284 20.85 1.86 -8.14
C GLN A 284 19.73 2.65 -8.81
N GLU A 285 18.60 2.76 -8.14
CA GLU A 285 17.41 3.46 -8.63
C GLU A 285 17.03 4.59 -7.67
N THR A 286 16.77 5.77 -8.21
CA THR A 286 16.33 6.94 -7.45
C THR A 286 14.83 7.20 -7.61
N TYR A 287 14.17 7.52 -6.51
CA TYR A 287 12.73 7.80 -6.46
C TYR A 287 12.43 9.25 -6.11
N SER A 288 11.24 9.70 -6.51
CA SER A 288 10.73 11.04 -6.23
C SER A 288 9.56 10.97 -5.26
N PRO A 289 9.44 11.94 -4.33
CA PRO A 289 8.35 11.97 -3.35
C PRO A 289 7.01 12.22 -4.04
N LEU A 290 5.94 11.69 -3.44
CA LEU A 290 4.56 11.69 -3.95
C LEU A 290 4.10 13.08 -4.40
N GLN A 291 4.43 14.12 -3.63
CA GLN A 291 4.07 15.50 -3.96
C GLN A 291 4.63 15.94 -5.32
N LEU A 292 5.90 15.62 -5.60
CA LEU A 292 6.51 15.95 -6.89
C LEU A 292 5.94 15.09 -8.00
N VAL A 293 5.73 13.79 -7.75
CA VAL A 293 5.17 12.84 -8.71
C VAL A 293 3.75 13.23 -9.13
N ASN A 294 2.93 13.71 -8.19
CA ASN A 294 1.57 14.18 -8.46
C ASN A 294 1.53 15.41 -9.39
N LEU A 295 2.59 16.23 -9.40
CA LEU A 295 2.69 17.44 -10.23
C LEU A 295 3.52 17.23 -11.51
N SER A 296 4.13 16.05 -11.66
CA SER A 296 5.09 15.78 -12.73
C SER A 296 4.42 15.41 -14.05
N PRO A 297 5.08 15.66 -15.19
CA PRO A 297 4.61 15.21 -16.49
C PRO A 297 4.73 13.68 -16.64
N LEU A 298 4.02 13.12 -17.60
CA LEU A 298 4.24 11.72 -18.02
C LEU A 298 5.65 11.55 -18.62
N PRO A 299 6.24 10.34 -18.53
CA PRO A 299 7.53 10.07 -19.13
C PRO A 299 7.52 10.32 -20.65
N VAL A 300 8.65 10.77 -21.18
CA VAL A 300 8.77 11.26 -22.57
C VAL A 300 8.36 10.20 -23.59
N LYS A 301 8.72 8.93 -23.36
CA LYS A 301 8.31 7.83 -24.24
C LYS A 301 6.79 7.74 -24.38
N VAL A 302 6.05 8.03 -23.31
CA VAL A 302 4.57 8.03 -23.28
C VAL A 302 4.01 9.30 -23.94
N ARG A 303 4.65 10.46 -23.74
CA ARG A 303 4.22 11.73 -24.36
C ARG A 303 4.66 11.93 -25.81
N SER A 304 5.63 11.14 -26.30
CA SER A 304 6.33 11.38 -27.57
C SER A 304 5.42 11.41 -28.80
N THR A 305 4.48 10.47 -28.90
CA THR A 305 3.61 10.33 -30.08
C THR A 305 2.15 10.43 -29.68
N ARG A 306 1.30 10.88 -30.62
CA ARG A 306 -0.15 10.86 -30.41
C ARG A 306 -0.67 9.45 -30.09
N ARG A 307 -0.13 8.43 -30.76
CA ARG A 307 -0.49 7.02 -30.53
C ARG A 307 -0.15 6.54 -29.12
N SER A 308 1.01 6.92 -28.57
CA SER A 308 1.37 6.54 -27.20
C SER A 308 0.49 7.26 -26.17
N ARG A 309 0.15 8.53 -26.39
CA ARG A 309 -0.75 9.28 -25.51
C ARG A 309 -2.18 8.74 -25.53
N LEU A 310 -2.67 8.25 -26.67
CA LEU A 310 -3.98 7.59 -26.77
C LEU A 310 -4.08 6.29 -25.96
N ARG A 311 -2.96 5.69 -25.54
CA ARG A 311 -2.94 4.48 -24.71
C ARG A 311 -2.90 4.77 -23.21
N VAL A 312 -2.81 6.04 -22.83
CA VAL A 312 -2.79 6.42 -21.41
C VAL A 312 -4.23 6.42 -20.91
N THR A 313 -4.49 5.64 -19.86
CA THR A 313 -5.80 5.61 -19.22
C THR A 313 -6.13 7.01 -18.66
N PRO A 314 -7.38 7.50 -18.79
CA PRO A 314 -7.83 8.74 -18.15
C PRO A 314 -7.83 8.66 -16.61
N LEU A 315 -7.65 7.45 -16.04
CA LEU A 315 -7.60 7.22 -14.60
C LEU A 315 -6.59 8.11 -13.88
N LEU A 316 -5.41 8.36 -14.48
CA LEU A 316 -4.42 9.26 -13.87
C LEU A 316 -4.98 10.69 -13.70
N SER A 317 -5.71 11.19 -14.71
CA SER A 317 -6.35 12.51 -14.64
C SER A 317 -7.42 12.53 -13.55
N CYS A 318 -8.18 11.45 -13.41
CA CYS A 318 -9.25 11.32 -12.41
C CYS A 318 -8.70 11.24 -10.99
N ILE A 319 -7.64 10.47 -10.74
CA ILE A 319 -7.00 10.36 -9.42
C ILE A 319 -6.38 11.70 -9.01
N ARG A 320 -5.65 12.38 -9.90
CA ARG A 320 -5.09 13.71 -9.60
C ARG A 320 -6.17 14.75 -9.30
N ALA A 321 -7.26 14.72 -10.06
CA ALA A 321 -8.40 15.60 -9.81
C ALA A 321 -9.14 15.25 -8.51
N LEU A 322 -9.18 13.98 -8.14
CA LEU A 322 -9.77 13.52 -6.88
C LEU A 322 -9.00 14.03 -5.68
N PHE A 323 -7.67 13.96 -5.73
CA PHE A 323 -6.81 14.57 -4.72
C PHE A 323 -7.10 16.07 -4.57
N ASP A 324 -7.08 16.83 -5.67
CA ASP A 324 -7.39 18.27 -5.62
C ASP A 324 -8.81 18.56 -5.10
N PHE A 325 -9.79 17.73 -5.47
CA PHE A 325 -11.16 17.87 -5.00
C PHE A 325 -11.26 17.63 -3.49
N GLN A 326 -10.63 16.56 -2.98
CA GLN A 326 -10.62 16.22 -1.57
C GLN A 326 -9.93 17.31 -0.75
N THR A 327 -8.79 17.83 -1.23
CA THR A 327 -8.11 18.99 -0.61
C THR A 327 -9.06 20.19 -0.48
N GLN A 328 -9.83 20.49 -1.53
CA GLN A 328 -10.76 21.63 -1.55
C GLN A 328 -12.05 21.39 -0.74
N SER A 329 -12.40 20.13 -0.52
CA SER A 329 -13.69 19.73 0.04
C SER A 329 -13.61 19.15 1.45
N GLY A 330 -12.46 19.28 2.14
CA GLY A 330 -12.27 18.76 3.49
C GLY A 330 -12.22 17.22 3.54
N GLY A 331 -11.67 16.59 2.50
CA GLY A 331 -11.42 15.15 2.43
C GLY A 331 -12.54 14.30 1.84
N ARG A 332 -13.75 14.85 1.67
CA ARG A 332 -14.90 14.09 1.16
C ARG A 332 -14.78 13.74 -0.33
N TYR A 333 -15.42 12.66 -0.74
CA TYR A 333 -15.65 12.34 -2.15
C TYR A 333 -16.67 13.28 -2.81
N PRO A 334 -16.60 13.49 -4.14
CA PRO A 334 -17.66 14.14 -4.91
C PRO A 334 -18.96 13.34 -4.79
N VAL A 335 -20.06 14.01 -4.42
CA VAL A 335 -21.39 13.39 -4.41
C VAL A 335 -22.16 13.72 -5.69
N HIS A 336 -23.28 13.03 -5.94
CA HIS A 336 -24.11 13.23 -7.14
C HIS A 336 -24.93 14.54 -7.13
N THR A 337 -24.27 15.68 -6.91
CA THR A 337 -24.84 17.02 -7.01
C THR A 337 -24.32 17.72 -8.26
N GLN A 338 -25.10 18.63 -8.86
CA GLN A 338 -24.65 19.37 -10.04
C GLN A 338 -23.37 20.17 -9.79
N GLN A 339 -23.21 20.71 -8.57
CA GLN A 339 -22.03 21.48 -8.18
C GLN A 339 -20.78 20.61 -8.13
N ASP A 340 -20.84 19.47 -7.44
CA ASP A 340 -19.70 18.57 -7.31
C ASP A 340 -19.30 17.96 -8.64
N LEU A 341 -20.29 17.48 -9.42
CA LEU A 341 -20.04 16.91 -10.74
C LEU A 341 -19.42 17.94 -11.68
N GLY A 342 -19.90 19.19 -11.65
CA GLY A 342 -19.32 20.29 -12.44
C GLY A 342 -17.90 20.63 -12.01
N THR A 343 -17.65 20.72 -10.70
CA THR A 343 -16.33 21.02 -10.13
C THR A 343 -15.33 19.92 -10.44
N PHE A 344 -15.70 18.66 -10.21
CA PHE A 344 -14.86 17.51 -10.49
C PHE A 344 -14.55 17.39 -11.98
N THR A 345 -15.56 17.54 -12.85
CA THR A 345 -15.34 17.53 -14.31
C THR A 345 -14.35 18.60 -14.75
N LYS A 346 -14.42 19.80 -14.17
CA LYS A 346 -13.47 20.88 -14.44
C LYS A 346 -12.04 20.47 -14.03
N LEU A 347 -11.86 19.97 -12.81
CA LEU A 347 -10.54 19.51 -12.32
C LEU A 347 -9.97 18.39 -13.18
N VAL A 348 -10.78 17.40 -13.57
CA VAL A 348 -10.32 16.30 -14.44
C VAL A 348 -9.84 16.83 -15.79
N ASN A 349 -10.56 17.77 -16.41
CA ASN A 349 -10.15 18.39 -17.68
C ASN A 349 -8.83 19.17 -17.54
N GLU A 350 -8.65 19.90 -16.44
CA GLU A 350 -7.40 20.61 -16.12
C GLU A 350 -6.24 19.62 -16.01
N LYS A 351 -6.38 18.54 -15.23
CA LYS A 351 -5.35 17.50 -15.11
C LYS A 351 -5.07 16.76 -16.42
N HIS A 352 -6.10 16.53 -17.21
CA HIS A 352 -5.96 15.90 -18.52
C HIS A 352 -5.12 16.75 -19.49
N LEU A 353 -5.34 18.08 -19.46
CA LEU A 353 -4.58 19.05 -20.24
C LEU A 353 -3.13 19.19 -19.73
N GLU A 354 -2.92 19.25 -18.41
CA GLU A 354 -1.58 19.27 -17.80
C GLU A 354 -0.74 18.06 -18.23
N LEU A 355 -1.37 16.88 -18.32
CA LEU A 355 -0.74 15.63 -18.78
C LEU A 355 -0.56 15.57 -20.32
N GLN A 356 -1.03 16.59 -21.05
CA GLN A 356 -1.00 16.69 -22.51
C GLN A 356 -1.72 15.53 -23.21
N LEU A 357 -2.76 15.00 -22.58
CA LEU A 357 -3.53 13.87 -23.12
C LEU A 357 -4.60 14.35 -24.12
N PRO A 358 -4.94 13.54 -25.14
CA PRO A 358 -5.95 13.92 -26.12
C PRO A 358 -7.35 13.93 -25.49
N THR A 359 -8.08 15.03 -25.63
CA THR A 359 -9.40 15.22 -25.00
C THR A 359 -10.40 14.12 -25.30
N GLU A 360 -10.28 13.44 -26.43
CA GLU A 360 -11.14 12.32 -26.83
C GLU A 360 -10.94 11.03 -26.00
N THR A 361 -9.84 10.89 -25.23
CA THR A 361 -9.68 9.73 -24.34
C THR A 361 -10.49 9.89 -23.06
N LEU A 362 -10.76 11.13 -22.62
CA LEU A 362 -11.62 11.42 -21.49
C LEU A 362 -13.09 11.38 -21.89
N ARG A 363 -13.64 10.16 -21.98
CA ARG A 363 -15.05 9.94 -22.31
C ARG A 363 -15.97 10.21 -21.12
N ALA A 364 -17.17 10.70 -21.39
CA ALA A 364 -18.17 10.94 -20.35
C ALA A 364 -18.62 9.65 -19.64
N GLU A 365 -18.62 8.51 -20.33
CA GLU A 365 -18.93 7.22 -19.69
C GLU A 365 -17.87 6.85 -18.64
N PHE A 366 -16.59 7.02 -18.96
CA PHE A 366 -15.49 6.74 -18.05
C PHE A 366 -15.58 7.59 -16.78
N LEU A 367 -15.81 8.90 -16.94
CA LEU A 367 -15.93 9.82 -15.80
C LEU A 367 -17.11 9.45 -14.89
N ARG A 368 -18.25 9.07 -15.49
CA ARG A 368 -19.42 8.61 -14.74
C ARG A 368 -19.13 7.33 -13.98
N SER A 369 -18.48 6.36 -14.63
CA SER A 369 -18.11 5.09 -14.00
C SER A 369 -17.15 5.31 -12.84
N PHE A 370 -16.09 6.10 -13.03
CA PHE A 370 -15.15 6.45 -11.97
C PHE A 370 -15.85 7.05 -10.74
N LEU A 371 -16.72 8.04 -10.95
CA LEU A 371 -17.48 8.67 -9.87
C LEU A 371 -18.43 7.71 -9.14
N GLN A 372 -19.08 6.79 -9.86
CA GLN A 372 -19.97 5.78 -9.28
C GLN A 372 -19.22 4.72 -8.46
N ASN A 373 -17.94 4.53 -8.73
CA ASN A 373 -17.08 3.56 -8.03
C ASN A 373 -16.38 4.14 -6.80
N LEU A 374 -16.44 5.46 -6.56
CA LEU A 374 -15.79 6.07 -5.40
C LEU A 374 -16.36 5.53 -4.08
N GLY A 375 -15.47 5.17 -3.16
CA GLY A 375 -15.84 4.56 -1.87
C GLY A 375 -16.20 3.09 -1.94
N ALA A 376 -16.37 2.51 -3.14
CA ALA A 376 -16.61 1.08 -3.27
C ALA A 376 -15.31 0.28 -3.19
N GLU A 377 -15.38 -0.90 -2.57
CA GLU A 377 -14.30 -1.89 -2.57
C GLU A 377 -14.75 -3.16 -3.29
N ILE A 378 -13.97 -3.59 -4.29
CA ILE A 378 -14.27 -4.77 -5.09
C ILE A 378 -13.16 -5.79 -4.84
N SER A 379 -13.50 -6.95 -4.27
CA SER A 379 -12.51 -7.93 -3.81
C SER A 379 -11.51 -8.35 -4.91
N PRO A 380 -11.91 -8.67 -6.16
CA PRO A 380 -10.95 -8.94 -7.23
C PRO A 380 -9.92 -7.83 -7.48
N VAL A 381 -10.32 -6.56 -7.34
CA VAL A 381 -9.43 -5.41 -7.53
C VAL A 381 -8.47 -5.29 -6.34
N ALA A 382 -8.99 -5.42 -5.12
CA ALA A 382 -8.18 -5.45 -3.91
C ALA A 382 -7.17 -6.61 -3.93
N SER A 383 -7.58 -7.81 -4.36
CA SER A 383 -6.69 -8.98 -4.47
C SER A 383 -5.60 -8.76 -5.52
N PHE A 384 -5.92 -8.18 -6.68
CA PHE A 384 -4.92 -7.87 -7.71
C PHE A 384 -3.88 -6.86 -7.22
N LEU A 385 -4.33 -5.71 -6.71
CA LEU A 385 -3.45 -4.65 -6.24
C LEU A 385 -2.68 -5.07 -4.99
N GLY A 386 -3.33 -5.74 -4.03
CA GLY A 386 -2.70 -6.22 -2.82
C GLY A 386 -1.68 -7.32 -3.08
N GLY A 387 -1.93 -8.20 -4.06
CA GLY A 387 -0.95 -9.17 -4.55
C GLY A 387 0.26 -8.51 -5.21
N PHE A 388 0.02 -7.56 -6.12
CA PHE A 388 1.09 -6.82 -6.79
C PHE A 388 1.96 -6.06 -5.80
N LEU A 389 1.34 -5.27 -4.90
CA LEU A 389 2.05 -4.46 -3.92
C LEU A 389 2.89 -5.32 -2.97
N ALA A 390 2.30 -6.39 -2.41
CA ALA A 390 3.02 -7.27 -1.50
C ALA A 390 4.22 -7.94 -2.20
N GLN A 391 4.07 -8.35 -3.47
CA GLN A 391 5.18 -8.90 -4.24
C GLN A 391 6.30 -7.87 -4.47
N ASP A 392 5.95 -6.62 -4.78
CA ASP A 392 6.94 -5.55 -4.95
C ASP A 392 7.68 -5.25 -3.65
N VAL A 393 6.98 -5.25 -2.51
CA VAL A 393 7.58 -5.15 -1.17
C VAL A 393 8.56 -6.30 -0.90
N ILE A 394 8.19 -7.54 -1.25
CA ILE A 394 9.07 -8.71 -1.12
C ILE A 394 10.34 -8.55 -1.95
N ASN A 395 10.21 -8.11 -3.21
CA ASN A 395 11.34 -7.86 -4.11
C ASN A 395 12.27 -6.77 -3.54
N VAL A 396 11.70 -5.69 -3.02
CA VAL A 396 12.44 -4.57 -2.42
C VAL A 396 13.13 -4.93 -1.09
N LEU A 397 12.57 -5.84 -0.30
CA LEU A 397 13.23 -6.38 0.89
C LEU A 397 14.32 -7.42 0.50
N GLY A 398 14.07 -8.18 -0.56
CA GLY A 398 15.02 -9.12 -1.14
C GLY A 398 16.18 -8.47 -1.91
N GLN A 399 16.07 -7.18 -2.26
CA GLN A 399 17.00 -6.46 -3.15
C GLN A 399 17.22 -7.21 -4.49
N LYS A 400 16.17 -7.87 -4.97
CA LYS A 400 16.20 -8.72 -6.17
C LYS A 400 15.11 -8.25 -7.11
N GLU A 401 15.43 -8.26 -8.41
CA GLU A 401 14.56 -7.77 -9.47
C GLU A 401 14.32 -6.26 -9.44
N ALA A 402 13.83 -5.72 -10.56
CA ALA A 402 13.53 -4.31 -10.64
C ALA A 402 12.18 -4.02 -9.94
N PRO A 403 12.14 -3.10 -8.96
CA PRO A 403 10.89 -2.70 -8.31
C PRO A 403 10.00 -1.82 -9.21
N LEU A 404 8.76 -1.59 -8.77
CA LEU A 404 7.83 -0.63 -9.37
C LEU A 404 8.46 0.78 -9.42
N GLN A 405 8.56 1.36 -10.61
CA GLN A 405 9.04 2.73 -10.81
C GLN A 405 8.00 3.54 -11.60
N ASN A 406 7.20 4.38 -10.97
CA ASN A 406 6.86 4.43 -9.53
C ASN A 406 5.34 4.46 -9.32
N VAL A 407 4.55 4.48 -10.40
CA VAL A 407 3.09 4.50 -10.35
C VAL A 407 2.56 3.33 -11.16
N LEU A 408 1.69 2.54 -10.56
CA LEU A 408 0.85 1.56 -11.24
C LEU A 408 -0.60 2.04 -11.16
N LEU A 409 -1.29 2.03 -12.29
CA LEU A 409 -2.71 2.31 -12.39
C LEU A 409 -3.43 1.05 -12.86
N PHE A 410 -4.45 0.63 -12.12
CA PHE A 410 -5.30 -0.47 -12.49
C PHE A 410 -6.67 0.04 -12.93
N ASP A 411 -7.05 -0.35 -14.14
CA ASP A 411 -8.33 -0.06 -14.76
C ASP A 411 -9.08 -1.37 -14.98
N GLY A 412 -10.05 -1.64 -14.11
CA GLY A 412 -10.83 -2.87 -14.12
C GLY A 412 -11.90 -2.92 -15.21
N GLU A 413 -12.22 -1.81 -15.87
CA GLU A 413 -13.12 -1.86 -17.04
C GLU A 413 -12.42 -2.46 -18.25
N ASP A 414 -11.16 -2.09 -18.46
CA ASP A 414 -10.32 -2.62 -19.55
C ASP A 414 -9.41 -3.78 -19.10
N PHE A 415 -9.45 -4.16 -17.81
CA PHE A 415 -8.55 -5.13 -17.17
C PHE A 415 -7.06 -4.86 -17.43
N THR A 416 -6.67 -3.59 -17.38
CA THR A 416 -5.29 -3.17 -17.65
C THR A 416 -4.59 -2.67 -16.39
N ALA A 417 -3.33 -3.05 -16.24
CA ALA A 417 -2.43 -2.49 -15.24
C ALA A 417 -1.29 -1.77 -15.96
N SER A 418 -1.29 -0.45 -15.92
CA SER A 418 -0.32 0.40 -16.61
C SER A 418 0.67 0.99 -15.63
N GLN A 419 1.96 0.82 -15.90
CA GLN A 419 3.04 1.39 -15.10
C GLN A 419 3.62 2.65 -15.74
N TYR A 420 3.85 3.67 -14.93
CA TYR A 420 4.46 4.93 -15.34
C TYR A 420 5.57 5.32 -14.37
N SER A 421 6.75 5.58 -14.91
CA SER A 421 7.86 6.23 -14.20
C SER A 421 7.67 7.73 -14.31
N ILE A 422 7.11 8.34 -13.26
CA ILE A 422 6.74 9.74 -13.22
C ILE A 422 7.68 10.47 -12.27
N HIS A 423 8.41 11.45 -12.80
CA HIS A 423 9.42 12.21 -12.07
C HIS A 423 9.39 13.68 -12.50
N PRO A 424 9.85 14.61 -11.65
CA PRO A 424 9.95 16.03 -12.00
C PRO A 424 11.06 16.31 -13.02
N ILE A 425 11.84 15.29 -13.38
CA ILE A 425 12.95 15.39 -14.31
C ILE A 425 12.39 15.56 -15.72
N ASN A 426 12.86 16.61 -16.40
CA ASN A 426 12.56 16.77 -17.82
C ASN A 426 13.48 15.86 -18.65
N ASP A 427 13.07 14.61 -18.83
CA ASP A 427 13.76 13.62 -19.68
C ASP A 427 13.96 14.13 -21.13
N ASP A 428 13.21 15.15 -21.58
CA ASP A 428 13.39 15.77 -22.90
C ASP A 428 14.79 16.40 -23.01
N ALA A 429 15.32 16.98 -21.92
CA ALA A 429 16.66 17.58 -21.88
C ALA A 429 17.78 16.52 -21.92
N MET A 430 17.60 15.42 -21.19
CA MET A 430 18.53 14.27 -21.21
C MET A 430 18.57 13.60 -22.58
N THR A 431 17.40 13.42 -23.20
CA THR A 431 17.29 12.82 -24.54
C THR A 431 17.94 13.73 -25.60
N ALA A 432 17.72 15.05 -25.53
CA ALA A 432 18.34 16.02 -26.41
C ALA A 432 19.88 16.05 -26.28
N MET A 433 20.41 15.90 -25.07
CA MET A 433 21.85 15.78 -24.84
C MET A 433 22.43 14.46 -25.38
N ALA A 434 21.71 13.34 -25.24
CA ALA A 434 22.12 12.05 -25.79
C ALA A 434 22.14 12.04 -27.33
N THR A 435 21.20 12.72 -27.99
CA THR A 435 21.18 12.84 -29.45
C THR A 435 22.27 13.75 -30.01
N ASN A 436 22.78 14.70 -29.22
CA ASN A 436 23.85 15.62 -29.62
C ASN A 436 25.27 15.08 -29.33
N GLY A 437 25.41 13.94 -28.64
CA GLY A 437 26.71 13.28 -28.40
C GLY A 437 27.37 12.68 -29.66
N GLY A 438 26.80 12.88 -30.85
CA GLY A 438 27.31 12.42 -32.14
C GLY A 438 27.98 13.51 -32.99
N HIS A 439 28.14 14.74 -32.52
CA HIS A 439 28.93 15.76 -33.23
C HIS A 439 30.11 16.17 -32.37
N GLY A 440 31.30 15.79 -32.83
CA GLY A 440 32.56 16.20 -32.23
C GLY A 440 32.59 17.71 -32.03
N LEU A 441 33.01 18.11 -30.84
CA LEU A 441 33.43 19.49 -30.57
C LEU A 441 34.38 19.92 -31.70
N PRO A 442 34.16 21.06 -32.37
CA PRO A 442 35.20 21.64 -33.20
C PRO A 442 36.37 21.98 -32.27
N ALA A 443 37.50 21.32 -32.50
CA ALA A 443 38.77 21.76 -31.96
C ALA A 443 39.09 23.16 -32.50
N ASP A 444 39.71 23.97 -31.66
CA ASP A 444 40.32 25.27 -31.93
C ASP A 444 39.41 26.40 -32.42
N SER A 445 39.15 27.35 -31.51
CA SER A 445 39.33 28.76 -31.85
C SER A 445 40.10 29.45 -30.73
N SER A 446 41.38 29.67 -30.99
CA SER A 446 42.26 30.55 -30.25
C SER A 446 41.66 31.95 -30.19
N ILE A 447 41.56 32.49 -28.98
CA ILE A 447 41.23 33.89 -28.73
C ILE A 447 42.49 34.71 -29.05
N PRO A 448 42.46 35.65 -30.02
CA PRO A 448 43.58 36.57 -30.19
C PRO A 448 43.48 37.65 -29.11
N VAL A 449 44.52 37.71 -28.28
CA VAL A 449 44.78 38.87 -27.44
C VAL A 449 45.24 40.01 -28.34
N ALA A 450 44.51 41.12 -28.32
CA ALA A 450 44.95 42.44 -28.77
C ALA A 450 44.46 43.48 -27.76
#